data_AF-A0A7D9HL04-F1
#
_entry.id   AF-A0A7D9HL04-F1
#
_cell.length_a   1.000
_cell.length_b   1.000
_cell.length_c   1.000
_cell.angle_alpha   90.00
_cell.angle_beta   90.00
_cell.angle_gamma   90.00
#
_symmetry.space_group_name_H-M   'P 1'
#
loop_
_entity.id
_entity.type
_entity.pdbx_description
1 polymer ?
#
loop_
_entity_poly.entity_id
_entity_poly.type
_entity_poly.pdbx_seq_one_letter_code
_entity_poly.pdbx_strand_id
1 'polypeptide(L)'
;MEGEVPSTSTGSVIEIKNKSLKALYGKNKASAKKIQAAKMFGKSHSNIKCIAKALQVEIPTAEVYLIDAYCAGAPMVSIEKLSSELNIHSHLTNTIARLIEQGLPTLRQIRDALNRKVSYNQIKVVLAGMIRDELDRIM
;
A
#
# COMPACT_ATOMS: atom_id res chain seq x y z
N MET A 1 49.18 -9.25 7.55
CA MET A 1 48.25 -9.08 6.42
C MET A 1 46.87 -9.38 6.95
N GLU A 2 46.20 -8.37 7.50
CA GLU A 2 44.80 -8.48 7.89
C GLU A 2 44.02 -7.63 6.89
N GLY A 3 43.29 -8.32 6.01
CA GLY A 3 42.43 -7.67 5.03
C GLY A 3 41.13 -7.30 5.71
N GLU A 4 40.95 -6.01 6.00
CA GLU A 4 39.64 -5.45 6.34
C GLU A 4 38.72 -5.60 5.13
N VAL A 5 37.68 -6.42 5.28
CA VAL A 5 36.60 -6.54 4.30
C VAL A 5 35.68 -5.32 4.49
N PRO A 6 35.46 -4.46 3.48
CA PRO A 6 34.57 -3.32 3.63
C PRO A 6 33.10 -3.80 3.67
N SER A 7 32.52 -3.79 4.86
CA SER A 7 31.09 -4.01 5.10
C SER A 7 30.31 -2.76 4.74
N THR A 8 30.06 -2.52 3.45
CA THR A 8 29.19 -1.42 3.00
C THR A 8 28.39 -1.84 1.77
N SER A 9 27.16 -2.36 1.92
CA SER A 9 26.23 -2.51 0.78
C SER A 9 24.76 -2.75 1.11
N THR A 10 24.37 -3.10 2.34
CA THR A 10 22.96 -3.41 2.66
C THR A 10 22.09 -2.16 2.85
N GLY A 11 22.63 -1.08 3.44
CA GLY A 11 21.88 0.16 3.66
C GLY A 11 21.46 0.88 2.38
N SER A 12 22.34 0.87 1.36
CA SER A 12 22.10 1.53 0.07
C SER A 12 21.01 0.81 -0.75
N VAL A 13 20.96 -0.53 -0.73
CA VAL A 13 19.98 -1.30 -1.49
C VAL A 13 18.55 -1.12 -0.95
N ILE A 14 18.38 -1.13 0.38
CA ILE A 14 17.06 -0.96 1.02
C ILE A 14 16.52 0.44 0.76
N GLU A 15 17.36 1.47 0.86
CA GLU A 15 16.95 2.85 0.63
C GLU A 15 16.54 3.09 -0.84
N ILE A 16 17.26 2.48 -1.80
CA ILE A 16 16.93 2.52 -3.22
C ILE A 16 15.59 1.82 -3.50
N LYS A 17 15.36 0.62 -2.92
CA LYS A 17 14.08 -0.10 -3.06
C LYS A 17 12.93 0.73 -2.50
N ASN A 18 13.10 1.38 -1.35
CA ASN A 18 12.04 2.22 -0.77
C ASN A 18 11.76 3.47 -1.63
N LYS A 19 12.80 4.10 -2.20
CA LYS A 19 12.65 5.24 -3.13
C LYS A 19 11.89 4.86 -4.39
N SER A 20 12.18 3.70 -5.00
CA SER A 20 11.48 3.24 -6.20
C SER A 20 10.01 2.89 -5.93
N LEU A 21 9.72 2.26 -4.79
CA LEU A 21 8.34 1.96 -4.37
C LEU A 21 7.52 3.24 -4.13
N LYS A 22 8.11 4.24 -3.47
CA LYS A 22 7.46 5.56 -3.26
C LYS A 22 7.24 6.29 -4.58
N ALA A 23 8.16 6.20 -5.53
CA ALA A 23 7.99 6.77 -6.86
C ALA A 23 6.82 6.12 -7.62
N LEU A 24 6.72 4.78 -7.57
CA LEU A 24 5.60 4.03 -8.17
C LEU A 24 4.26 4.36 -7.49
N TYR A 25 4.26 4.58 -6.18
CA TYR A 25 3.05 4.90 -5.42
C TYR A 25 2.51 6.31 -5.77
N GLY A 26 3.42 7.27 -5.90
CA GLY A 26 3.10 8.68 -6.11
C GLY A 26 2.83 9.45 -4.81
N LYS A 27 2.08 10.54 -4.91
CA LYS A 27 1.83 11.45 -3.77
C LYS A 27 0.84 10.84 -2.78
N ASN A 28 1.20 10.77 -1.49
CA ASN A 28 0.38 10.24 -0.40
C ASN A 28 0.07 11.27 0.71
N LYS A 29 0.15 12.58 0.42
CA LYS A 29 -0.01 13.65 1.43
C LYS A 29 -1.27 13.48 2.31
N ALA A 30 -1.10 13.60 3.62
CA ALA A 30 -2.21 13.63 4.56
C ALA A 30 -3.10 14.85 4.31
N SER A 31 -4.41 14.64 4.37
CA SER A 31 -5.42 15.71 4.34
C SER A 31 -6.40 15.50 5.50
N ALA A 32 -7.15 16.53 5.86
CA ALA A 32 -8.16 16.44 6.92
C ALA A 32 -9.15 15.27 6.68
N LYS A 33 -9.59 15.09 5.43
CA LYS A 33 -10.48 13.97 5.06
C LYS A 33 -9.82 12.61 5.19
N LYS A 34 -8.52 12.47 4.86
CA LYS A 34 -7.78 11.20 5.02
C LYS A 34 -7.59 10.83 6.49
N ILE A 35 -7.27 11.82 7.33
CA ILE A 35 -7.16 11.63 8.77
C ILE A 35 -8.51 11.25 9.37
N GLN A 36 -9.60 11.91 8.94
CA GLN A 36 -10.95 11.57 9.36
C GLN A 36 -11.35 10.15 8.93
N ALA A 37 -11.07 9.76 7.68
CA ALA A 37 -11.29 8.40 7.19
C ALA A 37 -10.56 7.36 8.07
N ALA A 38 -9.27 7.59 8.36
CA ALA A 38 -8.48 6.70 9.22
C ALA A 38 -9.06 6.58 10.64
N LYS A 39 -9.45 7.71 11.26
CA LYS A 39 -10.09 7.73 12.58
C LYS A 39 -11.41 6.96 12.60
N MET A 40 -12.20 7.05 11.53
CA MET A 40 -13.44 6.29 11.40
C MET A 40 -13.13 4.79 11.23
N PHE A 41 -12.19 4.44 10.36
CA PHE A 41 -11.84 3.06 10.06
C PHE A 41 -11.27 2.30 11.25
N GLY A 42 -10.54 2.97 12.14
CA GLY A 42 -10.04 2.38 13.39
C GLY A 42 -11.12 2.02 14.41
N LYS A 43 -12.39 2.40 14.19
CA LYS A 43 -13.51 1.99 15.03
C LYS A 43 -14.03 0.61 14.62
N SER A 44 -14.37 -0.24 15.60
CA SER A 44 -14.69 -1.67 15.41
C SER A 44 -15.84 -2.01 14.44
N HIS A 45 -16.66 -1.03 14.05
CA HIS A 45 -17.82 -1.27 13.16
C HIS A 45 -17.86 -0.37 11.91
N SER A 46 -16.79 0.37 11.61
CA SER A 46 -16.73 1.16 10.37
C SER A 46 -16.09 0.36 9.23
N ASN A 47 -16.81 0.24 8.12
CA ASN A 47 -16.34 -0.30 6.84
C ASN A 47 -16.19 0.83 5.81
N ILE A 48 -15.62 0.51 4.64
CA ILE A 48 -15.32 1.52 3.61
C ILE A 48 -16.60 2.21 3.11
N LYS A 49 -17.71 1.47 2.97
CA LYS A 49 -19.01 2.01 2.52
C LYS A 49 -19.55 3.06 3.49
N CYS A 50 -19.46 2.80 4.80
CA CYS A 50 -19.87 3.75 5.83
C CYS A 50 -19.02 5.03 5.78
N ILE A 51 -17.71 4.89 5.55
CA ILE A 51 -16.79 6.04 5.44
C ILE A 51 -17.09 6.87 4.20
N ALA A 52 -17.29 6.23 3.05
CA ALA A 52 -17.66 6.88 1.80
C ALA A 52 -18.94 7.73 1.99
N LYS A 53 -19.98 7.14 2.60
CA LYS A 53 -21.22 7.83 2.93
C LYS A 53 -21.01 9.02 3.88
N ALA A 54 -20.26 8.82 4.95
CA ALA A 54 -20.04 9.86 5.95
C ALA A 54 -19.22 11.05 5.42
N LEU A 55 -18.28 10.78 4.52
CA LEU A 55 -17.42 11.82 3.91
C LEU A 55 -18.01 12.41 2.62
N GLN A 56 -19.18 11.92 2.19
CA GLN A 56 -19.84 12.29 0.93
C GLN A 56 -18.90 12.15 -0.28
N VAL A 57 -18.28 10.98 -0.39
CA VAL A 57 -17.39 10.63 -1.50
C VAL A 57 -17.73 9.25 -2.05
N GLU A 58 -17.31 8.98 -3.28
CA GLU A 58 -17.38 7.66 -3.90
C GLU A 58 -16.52 6.63 -3.15
N ILE A 59 -16.93 5.36 -3.15
CA ILE A 59 -16.22 4.26 -2.48
C ILE A 59 -14.73 4.20 -2.90
N PRO A 60 -14.36 4.25 -4.19
CA PRO A 60 -12.95 4.24 -4.59
C PRO A 60 -12.14 5.42 -4.04
N THR A 61 -12.78 6.55 -3.75
CA THR A 61 -12.12 7.70 -3.13
C THR A 61 -11.87 7.46 -1.64
N ALA A 62 -12.84 6.85 -0.94
CA ALA A 62 -12.67 6.45 0.45
C ALA A 62 -11.56 5.40 0.60
N GLU A 63 -11.47 4.43 -0.31
CA GLU A 63 -10.34 3.48 -0.39
C GLU A 63 -9.01 4.22 -0.48
N VAL A 64 -8.85 5.14 -1.45
CA VAL A 64 -7.61 5.94 -1.59
C VAL A 64 -7.28 6.71 -0.32
N TYR A 65 -8.28 7.26 0.37
CA TYR A 65 -8.03 7.98 1.62
C TYR A 65 -7.44 7.09 2.71
N LEU A 66 -7.93 5.86 2.84
CA LEU A 66 -7.43 4.89 3.80
C LEU A 66 -6.04 4.38 3.43
N ILE A 67 -5.82 4.05 2.16
CA ILE A 67 -4.53 3.58 1.65
C ILE A 67 -3.46 4.66 1.85
N ASP A 68 -3.76 5.92 1.50
CA ASP A 68 -2.83 7.03 1.68
C ASP A 68 -2.56 7.30 3.16
N ALA A 69 -3.58 7.24 4.02
CA ALA A 69 -3.39 7.42 5.46
C ALA A 69 -2.52 6.29 6.04
N TYR A 70 -2.77 5.04 5.64
CA TYR A 70 -1.93 3.90 6.00
C TYR A 70 -0.50 4.09 5.51
N CYS A 71 -0.29 4.39 4.23
CA CYS A 71 1.03 4.62 3.64
C CYS A 71 1.79 5.79 4.33
N ALA A 72 1.06 6.79 4.82
CA ALA A 72 1.61 7.91 5.60
C ALA A 72 1.89 7.59 7.08
N GLY A 73 1.70 6.34 7.52
CA GLY A 73 1.99 5.90 8.88
C GLY A 73 0.86 6.11 9.89
N ALA A 74 -0.39 6.33 9.45
CA ALA A 74 -1.50 6.46 10.37
C ALA A 74 -1.72 5.13 11.15
N PRO A 75 -1.67 5.13 12.48
CA PRO A 75 -1.74 3.90 13.28
C PRO A 75 -3.15 3.31 13.34
N MET A 76 -4.17 4.10 12.95
CA MET A 76 -5.58 3.69 13.05
C MET A 76 -6.06 2.83 11.87
N VAL A 77 -5.22 2.67 10.84
CA VAL A 77 -5.55 1.85 9.66
C VAL A 77 -4.76 0.55 9.75
N SER A 78 -5.45 -0.54 10.04
CA SER A 78 -4.89 -1.90 9.95
C SER A 78 -4.86 -2.33 8.49
N ILE A 79 -3.71 -2.87 8.07
CA ILE A 79 -3.52 -3.34 6.70
C ILE A 79 -4.32 -4.62 6.43
N GLU A 80 -4.49 -5.46 7.44
CA GLU A 80 -5.28 -6.70 7.42
C GLU A 80 -6.76 -6.41 7.23
N LYS A 81 -7.28 -5.40 7.94
CA LYS A 81 -8.66 -4.96 7.76
C LYS A 81 -8.85 -4.32 6.38
N LEU A 82 -7.90 -3.51 5.94
CA LEU A 82 -7.97 -2.84 4.63
C LEU A 82 -7.89 -3.85 3.48
N SER A 83 -7.00 -4.84 3.55
CA SER A 83 -6.88 -5.89 2.53
C SER A 83 -8.15 -6.75 2.46
N SER A 84 -8.73 -7.10 3.60
CA SER A 84 -10.00 -7.85 3.67
C SER A 84 -11.14 -7.08 2.99
N GLU A 85 -11.31 -5.79 3.28
CA GLU A 85 -12.37 -4.95 2.66
C GLU A 85 -12.20 -4.81 1.14
N LEU A 86 -10.95 -4.88 0.64
CA LEU A 86 -10.65 -4.84 -0.80
C LEU A 86 -10.53 -6.22 -1.46
N ASN A 87 -10.89 -7.30 -0.75
CA ASN A 87 -10.78 -8.69 -1.20
C ASN A 87 -9.36 -9.05 -1.70
N ILE A 88 -8.34 -8.57 -0.99
CA ILE A 88 -6.94 -8.88 -1.25
C ILE A 88 -6.54 -10.06 -0.35
N HIS A 89 -6.20 -11.17 -0.99
CA HIS A 89 -5.76 -12.40 -0.33
C HIS A 89 -4.31 -12.70 -0.70
N SER A 90 -3.66 -13.57 0.07
CA SER A 90 -2.24 -13.93 -0.04
C SER A 90 -1.76 -14.20 -1.47
N HIS A 91 -2.49 -15.02 -2.24
CA HIS A 91 -2.14 -15.29 -3.64
C HIS A 91 -2.12 -14.03 -4.52
N LEU A 92 -3.10 -13.13 -4.33
CA LEU A 92 -3.14 -11.87 -5.07
C LEU A 92 -2.01 -10.93 -4.62
N THR A 93 -1.77 -10.84 -3.31
CA THR A 93 -0.66 -10.09 -2.71
C THR A 93 0.68 -10.51 -3.33
N ASN A 94 0.98 -11.81 -3.33
CA ASN A 94 2.22 -12.36 -3.87
C ASN A 94 2.39 -12.08 -5.36
N THR A 95 1.30 -12.17 -6.12
CA THR A 95 1.34 -11.92 -7.56
C THR A 95 1.64 -10.45 -7.85
N ILE A 96 0.96 -9.52 -7.17
CA ILE A 96 1.22 -8.08 -7.31
C ILE A 96 2.63 -7.72 -6.86
N ALA A 97 3.06 -8.23 -5.69
CA ALA A 97 4.39 -7.96 -5.14
C ALA A 97 5.48 -8.41 -6.11
N ARG A 98 5.37 -9.61 -6.68
CA ARG A 98 6.32 -10.13 -7.68
C ARG A 98 6.41 -9.23 -8.92
N LEU A 99 5.28 -8.73 -9.42
CA LEU A 99 5.25 -7.82 -10.58
C LEU A 99 5.92 -6.46 -10.27
N ILE A 100 5.76 -5.97 -9.04
CA ILE A 100 6.45 -4.76 -8.56
C ILE A 100 7.96 -5.02 -8.48
N GLU A 101 8.37 -6.17 -7.95
CA GLU A 101 9.79 -6.55 -7.83
C GLU A 101 10.47 -6.83 -9.17
N GLN A 102 9.71 -7.25 -10.18
CA GLN A 102 10.17 -7.33 -11.57
C GLN A 102 10.42 -5.95 -12.22
N GLY A 103 10.10 -4.86 -11.51
CA GLY A 103 10.43 -3.51 -11.95
C GLY A 103 9.47 -2.90 -12.96
N LEU A 104 8.20 -3.34 -12.99
CA LEU A 104 7.20 -2.69 -13.84
C LEU A 104 7.03 -1.21 -13.42
N PRO A 105 7.25 -0.24 -14.34
CA PRO A 105 7.43 1.15 -13.95
C PRO A 105 6.13 1.90 -13.65
N THR A 106 4.97 1.32 -13.95
CA THR A 106 3.67 1.99 -13.73
C THR A 106 2.60 1.05 -13.19
N LEU A 107 1.67 1.60 -12.40
CA LEU A 107 0.48 0.86 -11.93
C LEU A 107 -0.36 0.31 -13.09
N ARG A 108 -0.36 0.99 -14.24
CA ARG A 108 -1.04 0.55 -15.47
C ARG A 108 -0.45 -0.75 -15.97
N GLN A 109 0.86 -0.85 -16.11
CA GLN A 109 1.52 -2.08 -16.58
C GLN A 109 1.33 -3.24 -15.62
N ILE A 110 1.37 -3.01 -14.30
CA ILE A 110 1.05 -4.05 -13.31
C ILE A 110 -0.39 -4.54 -13.50
N ARG A 111 -1.34 -3.62 -13.66
CA ARG A 111 -2.75 -3.97 -13.89
C ARG A 111 -2.95 -4.71 -15.22
N ASP A 112 -2.28 -4.29 -16.29
CA ASP A 112 -2.37 -4.92 -17.60
C ASP A 112 -1.76 -6.34 -17.58
N ALA A 113 -0.65 -6.56 -16.86
CA ALA A 113 -0.06 -7.89 -16.64
C ALA A 113 -1.02 -8.84 -15.88
N LEU A 114 -1.96 -8.29 -15.11
CA LEU A 114 -3.01 -9.02 -14.40
C LEU A 114 -4.33 -9.10 -15.20
N ASN A 115 -4.28 -8.88 -16.52
CA ASN A 115 -5.44 -8.87 -17.40
C ASN A 115 -6.56 -7.93 -16.92
N ARG A 116 -6.19 -6.83 -16.24
CA ARG A 116 -7.11 -5.83 -15.67
C ARG A 116 -8.12 -6.37 -14.67
N LYS A 117 -7.91 -7.58 -14.14
CA LYS A 117 -8.77 -8.22 -13.13
C LYS A 117 -8.66 -7.57 -11.74
N VAL A 118 -7.66 -6.73 -11.54
CA VAL A 118 -7.42 -6.00 -10.29
C VAL A 118 -7.69 -4.51 -10.44
N SER A 119 -8.10 -3.89 -9.34
CA SER A 119 -8.21 -2.43 -9.25
C SER A 119 -6.85 -1.79 -8.95
N TYR A 120 -6.71 -0.52 -9.32
CA TYR A 120 -5.52 0.25 -8.94
C TYR A 120 -5.35 0.37 -7.43
N ASN A 121 -6.46 0.42 -6.68
CA ASN A 121 -6.44 0.52 -5.23
C ASN A 121 -5.93 -0.78 -4.59
N GLN A 122 -6.25 -1.95 -5.15
CA GLN A 122 -5.67 -3.22 -4.72
C GLN A 122 -4.15 -3.24 -4.90
N ILE A 123 -3.65 -2.76 -6.05
CA ILE A 123 -2.20 -2.63 -6.29
C ILE A 123 -1.57 -1.67 -5.26
N LYS A 124 -2.22 -0.54 -4.98
CA LYS A 124 -1.72 0.43 -4.01
C LYS A 124 -1.69 -0.08 -2.57
N VAL A 125 -2.61 -0.94 -2.16
CA VAL A 125 -2.56 -1.59 -0.83
C VAL A 125 -1.31 -2.44 -0.70
N VAL A 126 -1.04 -3.30 -1.68
CA VAL A 126 0.18 -4.14 -1.70
C VAL A 126 1.43 -3.27 -1.68
N LEU A 127 1.46 -2.23 -2.52
CA LEU A 127 2.58 -1.29 -2.57
C LEU A 127 2.77 -0.55 -1.25
N ALA A 128 1.70 -0.13 -0.56
CA ALA A 128 1.78 0.49 0.75
C ALA A 128 2.29 -0.50 1.82
N GLY A 129 1.88 -1.77 1.75
CA GLY A 129 2.41 -2.85 2.59
C GLY A 129 3.91 -3.03 2.41
N MET A 130 4.40 -3.03 1.16
CA MET A 130 5.83 -3.08 0.85
C MET A 130 6.59 -1.84 1.34
N ILE A 131 6.02 -0.64 1.23
CA ILE A 131 6.66 0.61 1.69
C ILE A 131 6.83 0.62 3.21
N ARG A 132 5.87 0.03 3.94
CA ARG A 132 5.85 -0.05 5.40
C ARG A 132 6.52 -1.30 5.97
N ASP A 133 7.00 -2.20 5.12
CA ASP A 133 7.56 -3.49 5.54
C ASP A 133 6.56 -4.33 6.39
N GLU A 134 5.28 -4.26 6.01
CA GLU A 134 4.16 -4.90 6.71
C GLU A 134 3.38 -5.85 5.80
N LEU A 135 3.98 -6.27 4.68
CA LEU A 135 3.32 -7.11 3.67
C LEU A 135 2.94 -8.49 4.22
N ASP A 136 3.75 -9.03 5.12
CA ASP A 136 3.55 -10.35 5.75
C ASP A 136 2.23 -10.43 6.54
N ARG A 137 1.65 -9.29 6.92
CA ARG A 137 0.34 -9.25 7.60
C ARG A 137 -0.85 -9.56 6.68
N ILE A 138 -0.63 -9.54 5.36
CA ILE A 138 -1.64 -9.81 4.33
C ILE A 138 -1.40 -11.16 3.64
N MET A 139 -0.27 -11.81 3.92
CA MET A 139 0.15 -13.09 3.34
C MET A 139 -0.39 -14.27 4.15
#